data_AF-A0A5D2S4A1-F1
#
_entry.id   AF-A0A5D2S4A1-F1
#
_cell.length_a   1.000
_cell.length_b   1.000
_cell.length_c   1.000
_cell.angle_alpha   90.00
_cell.angle_beta   90.00
_cell.angle_gamma   90.00
#
_symmetry.space_group_name_H-M   'P 1'
#
loop_
_entity.id
_entity.type
_entity.pdbx_description
1 polymer ?
#
loop_
_entity_poly.entity_id
_entity_poly.type
_entity_poly.pdbx_seq_one_letter_code
_entity_poly.pdbx_strand_id
1 'polypeptide(L)' 'MKFNGRNYALWSEAFHTFLGSQGRDHHLVQTMANTQDPKYAAWRQSDCVMKTWLLNSLEPKIAAFVELISTIKEM' A
#
# COMPACT_ATOMS: atom_id res chain seq x y z
N MET A 1 -13.97 5.14 2.39
CA MET A 1 -14.03 6.06 1.24
C MET A 1 -13.07 5.56 0.19
N LYS A 2 -13.49 5.48 -1.07
CA LYS A 2 -12.59 5.05 -2.16
C LYS A 2 -11.98 6.24 -2.88
N PHE A 3 -10.73 6.10 -3.32
CA PHE A 3 -10.09 7.08 -4.18
C PHE A 3 -10.65 6.99 -5.58
N ASN A 4 -11.17 8.10 -6.10
CA ASN A 4 -11.82 8.16 -7.42
C ASN A 4 -11.05 9.02 -8.43
N GLY A 5 -9.84 9.45 -8.10
CA GLY A 5 -9.02 10.33 -8.94
C GLY A 5 -9.25 11.82 -8.70
N ARG A 6 -10.28 12.21 -7.95
CA ARG A 6 -10.63 13.62 -7.68
C ARG A 6 -10.61 13.99 -6.20
N ASN A 7 -10.70 13.00 -5.31
CA ASN A 7 -10.80 13.20 -3.86
C ASN A 7 -9.49 12.90 -3.11
N TYR A 8 -8.32 13.16 -3.72
CA TYR A 8 -7.03 12.75 -3.18
C TYR A 8 -6.83 13.20 -1.73
N ALA A 9 -6.99 14.50 -1.43
CA ALA A 9 -6.71 15.04 -0.09
C ALA A 9 -7.53 14.34 1.01
N LEU A 10 -8.85 14.24 0.83
CA LEU A 10 -9.73 13.56 1.78
C LEU A 10 -9.42 12.06 1.89
N TRP A 11 -9.17 11.40 0.76
CA TRP A 11 -8.83 9.98 0.74
C TRP A 11 -7.49 9.70 1.43
N SER A 12 -6.46 10.51 1.16
CA SER A 12 -5.13 10.32 1.73
C SER A 12 -5.15 10.52 3.24
N GLU A 13 -5.89 11.52 3.73
CA GLU A 13 -6.04 11.74 5.17
C GLU A 13 -6.76 10.56 5.82
N ALA A 14 -7.89 10.12 5.25
CA ALA A 14 -8.65 8.98 5.77
C ALA A 14 -7.83 7.67 5.75
N PHE A 15 -7.05 7.43 4.69
CA PHE A 15 -6.19 6.26 4.56
C PHE A 15 -5.02 6.33 5.55
N HIS A 16 -4.43 7.50 5.76
CA HIS A 16 -3.37 7.71 6.74
C HIS A 16 -3.87 7.50 8.19
N THR A 17 -5.04 8.04 8.53
CA THR A 17 -5.69 7.79 9.83
C THR A 17 -6.00 6.30 10.02
N PHE A 18 -6.46 5.61 8.98
CA PHE A 18 -6.67 4.16 9.02
C PHE A 18 -5.36 3.43 9.32
N LEU A 19 -4.25 3.72 8.62
CA LEU A 19 -2.96 3.07 8.88
C LEU A 19 -2.43 3.34 10.30
N GLY A 20 -2.63 4.57 10.81
CA GLY A 20 -2.32 4.91 12.20
C GLY A 20 -3.10 4.05 13.19
N SER A 21 -4.40 3.81 12.95
CA SER A 21 -5.22 2.93 13.81
C SER A 21 -4.77 1.47 13.82
N GLN A 22 -4.08 1.02 12.76
CA GLN A 22 -3.53 -0.33 12.65
C GLN A 22 -2.12 -0.44 13.23
N GLY A 23 -1.53 0.66 13.72
CA GLY A 23 -0.15 0.72 14.20
C GLY A 23 0.89 0.45 13.11
N ARG A 24 0.58 0.78 11.84
CA ARG A 24 1.45 0.47 10.68
C ARG A 24 1.92 1.69 9.90
N ASP A 25 1.75 2.89 10.44
CA ASP A 25 2.25 4.15 9.88
C ASP A 25 3.76 4.10 9.53
N HIS A 26 4.58 3.43 10.35
CA HIS A 26 6.03 3.30 10.15
C HIS A 26 6.44 2.47 8.92
N HIS A 27 5.57 1.62 8.38
CA HIS A 27 5.88 0.77 7.22
C HIS A 27 5.77 1.51 5.88
N LEU A 28 5.14 2.68 5.82
CA LEU A 28 5.04 3.49 4.59
C LEU A 28 6.41 4.01 4.09
N VAL A 29 7.42 4.02 4.96
CA VAL A 29 8.74 4.63 4.70
C VAL A 29 9.86 3.58 4.62
N GLN A 30 9.62 2.34 5.07
CA GLN A 30 10.64 1.30 5.14
C GLN A 30 10.65 0.40 3.91
N THR A 31 11.55 0.67 2.97
CA THR A 31 11.93 -0.29 1.93
C THR A 31 12.97 -1.26 2.50
N MET A 32 12.63 -2.53 2.65
CA MET A 32 13.63 -3.54 3.02
C MET A 32 14.57 -3.81 1.85
N ALA A 33 15.85 -3.42 2.02
CA ALA A 33 16.88 -3.57 0.99
C ALA A 33 17.48 -4.99 0.91
N ASN A 34 17.36 -5.80 1.96
CA ASN A 34 18.00 -7.10 2.04
C ASN A 34 16.99 -8.24 2.19
N THR A 35 16.88 -9.07 1.15
CA THR A 35 16.03 -10.26 1.13
C THR A 35 16.56 -11.42 1.97
N GLN A 36 17.84 -11.36 2.38
CA GLN A 36 18.45 -12.34 3.27
C GLN A 36 18.34 -11.99 4.77
N ASP A 37 17.75 -10.83 5.10
CA ASP A 37 17.47 -10.50 6.49
C ASP A 37 16.42 -11.49 7.05
N PRO A 38 16.66 -12.12 8.21
CA PRO A 38 15.67 -12.99 8.85
C PRO A 38 14.29 -12.34 9.07
N LYS A 39 14.24 -11.00 9.14
CA LYS A 39 13.00 -10.20 9.26
C LYS A 39 12.30 -9.96 7.92
N TYR A 40 12.91 -10.33 6.79
CA TYR A 40 12.35 -10.12 5.46
C TYR A 40 10.98 -10.77 5.30
N ALA A 41 10.79 -12.00 5.82
CA ALA A 41 9.50 -12.69 5.74
C ALA A 41 8.39 -11.92 6.47
N ALA A 42 8.67 -11.44 7.69
CA ALA A 42 7.72 -10.65 8.47
C ALA A 42 7.42 -9.29 7.80
N TRP A 43 8.44 -8.63 7.25
CA TRP A 43 8.25 -7.41 6.48
C TRP A 43 7.43 -7.64 5.21
N ARG A 44 7.71 -8.72 4.45
CA ARG A 44 6.98 -9.07 3.23
C ARG A 44 5.49 -9.30 3.52
N GLN A 45 5.19 -9.99 4.63
CA GLN A 45 3.80 -10.18 5.07
C GLN A 45 3.11 -8.86 5.38
N SER A 46 3.81 -7.93 6.03
CA SER A 46 3.28 -6.59 6.32
C SER A 46 3.05 -5.77 5.04
N ASP A 47 4.00 -5.82 4.09
CA ASP A 47 3.90 -5.17 2.77
C ASP A 47 2.72 -5.70 1.96
N CYS A 48 2.50 -7.02 1.95
CA CYS A 48 1.33 -7.61 1.27
C CYS A 48 0.01 -7.10 1.85
N VAL A 49 -0.11 -7.04 3.18
CA VAL A 49 -1.33 -6.53 3.83
C VAL A 49 -1.56 -5.04 3.49
N MET A 50 -0.50 -4.23 3.48
CA MET A 50 -0.61 -2.82 3.06
C MET A 50 -1.07 -2.67 1.62
N LYS A 51 -0.50 -3.47 0.70
CA LYS A 51 -0.91 -3.48 -0.70
C LYS A 51 -2.38 -3.87 -0.84
N THR A 52 -2.84 -4.88 -0.12
CA THR A 52 -4.26 -5.26 -0.10
C THR A 52 -5.16 -4.11 0.37
N TRP A 53 -4.80 -3.40 1.45
CA TRP A 53 -5.57 -2.25 1.91
C TRP A 53 -5.56 -1.09 0.93
N LEU A 54 -4.40 -0.80 0.34
CA LEU A 54 -4.27 0.23 -0.69
C LEU A 54 -5.21 -0.08 -1.84
N LEU A 55 -5.11 -1.25 -2.46
CA LEU A 55 -5.96 -1.66 -3.59
C LEU A 55 -7.45 -1.60 -3.26
N ASN A 56 -7.85 -2.09 -2.08
CA ASN A 56 -9.24 -2.04 -1.64
C ASN A 56 -9.77 -0.62 -1.39
N SER A 57 -8.88 0.34 -1.14
CA SER A 57 -9.22 1.74 -0.94
C SER A 57 -9.34 2.54 -2.24
N LEU A 58 -9.07 1.94 -3.41
CA LEU A 58 -9.17 2.60 -4.72
C LEU A 58 -10.49 2.22 -5.42
N GLU A 59 -10.97 3.08 -6.31
CA GLU A 59 -11.96 2.69 -7.31
C GLU A 59 -11.40 1.57 -8.21
N PRO A 60 -12.20 0.58 -8.65
CA PRO A 60 -11.71 -0.60 -9.38
C PRO A 60 -10.84 -0.28 -10.60
N LYS A 61 -11.21 0.76 -11.38
CA LYS A 61 -10.42 1.18 -12.55
C LYS A 61 -9.01 1.67 -12.17
N ILE A 62 -8.88 2.28 -10.99
CA ILE A 62 -7.62 2.84 -10.50
C ILE A 62 -6.78 1.72 -9.89
N ALA A 63 -7.39 0.79 -9.14
CA ALA A 63 -6.72 -0.40 -8.62
C ALA A 63 -6.08 -1.22 -9.75
N ALA A 64 -6.83 -1.50 -10.82
CA ALA A 64 -6.34 -2.23 -11.99
C ALA A 64 -5.12 -1.55 -12.64
N PHE A 65 -5.09 -0.22 -12.71
CA PHE A 65 -3.96 0.52 -13.24
C PHE A 65 -2.72 0.43 -12.36
N VAL A 66 -2.88 0.43 -11.03
CA VAL A 66 -1.78 0.29 -10.07
C VAL A 66 -1.16 -1.11 -10.17
N GLU A 67 -1.97 -2.17 -10.24
CA GLU A 67 -1.48 -3.55 -10.39
C GLU A 67 -0.70 -3.75 -11.70
N LEU A 68 -1.17 -3.13 -12.79
CA LEU A 68 -0.47 -3.15 -14.06
C LEU A 68 0.91 -2.48 -13.97
N ILE A 69 1.01 -1.31 -13.34
CA ILE A 69 2.30 -0.61 -13.15
C ILE A 69 3.26 -1.43 -12.29
N SER A 70 2.78 -2.05 -11.21
CA SER A 70 3.65 -2.91 -10.39
C SER A 70 4.19 -4.10 -11.18
N THR A 71 3.37 -4.69 -12.06
CA THR A 71 3.78 -5.81 -12.90
C THR A 71 4.81 -5.38 -13.94
N ILE A 72 4.61 -4.22 -14.60
CA ILE A 72 5.56 -3.68 -15.59
C ILE A 72 6.93 -3.37 -14.95
N LYS A 73 6.96 -2.90 -13.70
CA LYS A 73 8.21 -2.60 -12.99
C LYS A 73 9.00 -3.87 -12.63
N GLU A 74 8.33 -5.02 -12.55
CA GLU A 74 8.94 -6.32 -12.24
C GLU A 74 9.38 -7.10 -13.50
N MET A 75 9.07 -6.60 -14.71
CA MET A 75 9.55 -7.12 -16.00
C MET A 75 10.84 -6.44 -16.44
#